data_AF-A0AAV0L6Q2-F1
#
_entry.id   AF-A0AAV0L6Q2-F1
#
_cell.length_a   1.000
_cell.length_b   1.000
_cell.length_c   1.000
_cell.angle_alpha   90.00
_cell.angle_beta   90.00
_cell.angle_gamma   90.00
#
_symmetry.space_group_name_H-M   'P 1'
#
loop_
_entity.id
_entity.type
_entity.pdbx_description
1 polymer ?
#
loop_
_entity_poly.entity_id
_entity_poly.type
_entity_poly.pdbx_seq_one_letter_code
_entity_poly.pdbx_strand_id
1 'polypeptide(L)'
;MRFGNLPWWATELCNSVRDAVVLAEEAAGARLLPPDILWRQPLFDQLIANVYQPGEGICAHVDLMRFEDGIAIVSLESSCVMHFSNVEHEEGREDAEEDEERGKVGKVPVYLPPGSLVLLSGDARYSWKHEINRRPGFQFWEGKELNQKQRTSITLRKLCPVD
;
A
#
# COMPACT_ATOMS: atom_id res chain seq x y z
N MET A 1 -9.17 6.68 11.63
CA MET A 1 -9.50 5.27 11.31
C MET A 1 -10.99 5.05 11.50
N ARG A 2 -11.64 4.24 10.65
CA ARG A 2 -13.08 3.91 10.70
C ARG A 2 -13.27 2.41 10.39
N PHE A 3 -14.28 1.81 11.01
CA PHE A 3 -14.66 0.40 10.86
C PHE A 3 -16.18 0.28 10.64
N GLY A 4 -16.60 -0.82 10.01
CA GLY A 4 -17.99 -1.13 9.72
C GLY A 4 -18.56 -0.20 8.67
N ASN A 5 -19.66 0.48 9.00
CA ASN A 5 -20.32 1.40 8.09
C ASN A 5 -19.41 2.61 7.79
N LEU A 6 -18.90 2.63 6.57
CA LEU A 6 -18.09 3.72 6.03
C LEU A 6 -18.99 4.92 5.67
N PRO A 7 -18.47 6.16 5.78
CA PRO A 7 -19.20 7.35 5.33
C PRO A 7 -19.42 7.30 3.82
N TRP A 8 -20.45 8.00 3.33
CA TRP A 8 -20.87 7.95 1.92
C TRP A 8 -19.71 8.16 0.93
N TRP A 9 -18.84 9.14 1.18
CA TRP A 9 -17.70 9.44 0.30
C TRP A 9 -16.70 8.29 0.22
N ALA A 10 -16.56 7.51 1.30
CA ALA A 10 -15.66 6.37 1.34
C ALA A 10 -16.28 5.17 0.61
N THR A 11 -17.60 5.01 0.67
CA THR A 11 -18.33 4.05 -0.16
C THR A 11 -18.17 4.39 -1.65
N GLU A 12 -18.31 5.66 -2.02
CA GLU A 12 -18.05 6.13 -3.40
C GLU A 12 -16.59 5.89 -3.82
N LEU A 13 -15.64 6.08 -2.91
CA LEU A 13 -14.24 5.75 -3.17
C LEU A 13 -14.05 4.24 -3.40
N CYS A 14 -14.72 3.39 -2.63
CA CYS A 14 -14.69 1.94 -2.86
C CYS A 14 -15.25 1.57 -4.24
N ASN A 15 -16.33 2.21 -4.67
CA ASN A 15 -16.89 2.02 -6.01
C ASN A 15 -15.91 2.49 -7.09
N SER A 16 -15.29 3.66 -6.90
CA SER A 16 -14.28 4.19 -7.83
C SER A 16 -13.05 3.27 -7.94
N VAL A 17 -12.63 2.64 -6.83
CA VAL A 17 -11.56 1.63 -6.84
C VAL A 17 -11.98 0.42 -7.67
N ARG A 18 -13.21 -0.09 -7.49
CA ARG A 18 -13.71 -1.21 -8.29
C ARG A 18 -13.71 -0.88 -9.78
N ASP A 19 -14.25 0.28 -10.15
CA ASP A 19 -14.35 0.71 -11.55
C ASP A 19 -12.95 0.88 -12.17
N ALA A 20 -12.01 1.46 -11.42
CA ALA A 20 -10.62 1.60 -11.85
C ALA A 20 -9.93 0.24 -12.06
N VAL A 21 -10.21 -0.75 -11.18
CA VAL A 21 -9.68 -2.11 -11.34
C VAL A 21 -10.24 -2.76 -12.60
N VAL A 22 -11.57 -2.72 -12.81
CA VAL A 22 -12.20 -3.31 -14.01
C VAL A 22 -11.61 -2.71 -15.28
N LEU A 23 -11.52 -1.38 -15.34
CA LEU A 23 -10.95 -0.68 -16.50
C LEU A 23 -9.48 -1.05 -16.73
N ALA A 24 -8.69 -1.17 -15.66
CA ALA A 24 -7.28 -1.53 -15.74
C ALA A 24 -7.08 -2.99 -16.16
N GLU A 25 -7.93 -3.92 -15.69
CA GLU A 25 -7.90 -5.33 -16.11
C GLU A 25 -8.22 -5.48 -17.60
N GLU A 26 -9.22 -4.73 -18.10
CA GLU A 26 -9.56 -4.69 -19.53
C GLU A 26 -8.38 -4.15 -20.37
N ALA A 27 -7.76 -3.06 -19.92
CA ALA A 27 -6.63 -2.44 -20.63
C ALA A 27 -5.36 -3.31 -20.60
N ALA A 28 -5.07 -3.97 -19.47
CA ALA A 28 -3.88 -4.80 -19.29
C ALA A 28 -4.05 -6.23 -19.83
N GLY A 29 -5.29 -6.70 -20.03
CA GLY A 29 -5.59 -8.09 -20.38
C GLY A 29 -5.22 -9.09 -19.29
N ALA A 30 -5.11 -8.63 -18.03
CA ALA A 30 -4.69 -9.42 -16.88
C ALA A 30 -5.52 -9.06 -15.65
N ARG A 31 -5.81 -10.05 -14.81
CA ARG A 31 -6.52 -9.83 -13.55
C ARG A 31 -5.60 -9.19 -12.52
N LEU A 32 -6.08 -8.15 -11.85
CA LEU A 32 -5.40 -7.42 -10.79
C LEU A 32 -5.89 -7.85 -9.41
N LEU A 33 -7.16 -8.24 -9.28
CA LEU A 33 -7.73 -8.83 -8.08
C LEU A 33 -8.51 -10.11 -8.41
N PRO A 34 -8.51 -11.11 -7.50
CA PRO A 34 -9.44 -12.23 -7.59
C PRO A 34 -10.91 -11.76 -7.66
N PRO A 35 -11.77 -12.37 -8.50
CA PRO A 35 -13.17 -11.97 -8.62
C PRO A 35 -13.96 -12.03 -7.31
N ASP A 36 -13.67 -13.01 -6.45
CA ASP A 36 -14.27 -13.15 -5.13
C ASP A 36 -13.93 -11.96 -4.21
N ILE A 37 -12.76 -11.35 -4.37
CA ILE A 37 -12.37 -10.12 -3.68
C ILE A 37 -13.03 -8.90 -4.33
N LEU A 38 -12.93 -8.74 -5.66
CA LEU A 38 -13.41 -7.54 -6.37
C LEU A 38 -14.93 -7.33 -6.24
N TRP A 39 -15.69 -8.43 -6.16
CA TRP A 39 -17.15 -8.41 -6.15
C TRP A 39 -17.76 -8.69 -4.76
N ARG A 40 -16.96 -8.86 -3.70
CA ARG A 40 -17.50 -9.01 -2.33
C ARG A 40 -18.27 -7.79 -1.88
N GLN A 41 -19.18 -8.00 -0.93
CA GLN A 41 -20.04 -6.95 -0.37
C GLN A 41 -19.99 -6.94 1.17
N PRO A 42 -19.63 -5.80 1.79
CA PRO A 42 -19.02 -4.63 1.15
C PRO A 42 -17.61 -4.95 0.62
N LEU A 43 -17.13 -4.24 -0.40
CA LEU A 43 -15.77 -4.43 -0.92
C LEU A 43 -14.71 -4.16 0.15
N PHE A 44 -14.92 -3.12 0.93
CA PHE A 44 -14.14 -2.75 2.10
C PHE A 44 -15.08 -2.26 3.20
N ASP A 45 -14.78 -2.58 4.46
CA ASP A 45 -15.53 -2.12 5.65
C ASP A 45 -14.61 -1.41 6.66
N GLN A 46 -13.35 -1.20 6.29
CA GLN A 46 -12.36 -0.55 7.13
C GLN A 46 -11.60 0.48 6.31
N LEU A 47 -11.43 1.67 6.89
CA LEU A 47 -10.68 2.78 6.30
C LEU A 47 -9.71 3.38 7.32
N ILE A 48 -8.48 3.67 6.90
CA ILE A 48 -7.59 4.58 7.60
C ILE A 48 -7.10 5.67 6.65
N ALA A 49 -7.11 6.92 7.13
CA ALA A 49 -6.45 8.03 6.47
C ALA A 49 -5.20 8.37 7.29
N ASN A 50 -4.04 8.36 6.64
CA ASN A 50 -2.76 8.75 7.25
C ASN A 50 -2.25 10.00 6.54
N VAL A 51 -1.81 10.99 7.31
CA VAL A 51 -1.16 12.20 6.81
C VAL A 51 0.31 12.11 7.19
N TYR A 52 1.18 12.36 6.21
CA TYR A 52 2.64 12.34 6.37
C TYR A 52 3.19 13.71 5.99
N GLN A 53 3.92 14.33 6.90
CA GLN A 53 4.75 15.49 6.63
C GLN A 53 6.08 15.06 5.97
N PRO A 54 6.82 15.97 5.33
CA PRO A 54 8.16 15.67 4.81
C PRO A 54 9.05 15.04 5.89
N GLY A 55 9.65 13.88 5.58
CA GLY A 55 10.46 13.09 6.51
C GLY A 55 9.68 12.06 7.35
N GLU A 56 8.35 12.12 7.38
CA GLU A 56 7.53 11.08 8.01
C GLU A 56 7.31 9.89 7.07
N GLY A 57 7.11 8.72 7.67
CA GLY A 57 6.90 7.47 6.96
C GLY A 57 6.29 6.40 7.86
N ILE A 58 6.37 5.14 7.43
CA ILE A 58 5.89 3.99 8.19
C ILE A 58 6.92 2.87 8.10
N CYS A 59 7.19 2.18 9.22
CA CYS A 59 8.13 1.05 9.24
C CYS A 59 7.67 -0.09 8.34
N ALA A 60 8.62 -0.90 7.89
CA ALA A 60 8.35 -2.18 7.25
C ALA A 60 7.41 -3.03 8.10
N HIS A 61 6.28 -3.41 7.53
CA HIS A 61 5.30 -4.27 8.16
C HIS A 61 4.46 -5.00 7.11
N VAL A 62 3.86 -6.12 7.54
CA VAL A 62 2.71 -6.73 6.87
C VAL A 62 1.46 -6.24 7.59
N ASP A 63 0.39 -5.97 6.85
CA ASP A 63 -0.89 -5.58 7.42
C ASP A 63 -1.43 -6.66 8.38
N LEU A 64 -2.15 -6.24 9.42
CA LEU A 64 -2.64 -7.16 10.45
C LEU A 64 -3.48 -8.30 9.84
N MET A 65 -3.29 -9.52 10.33
CA MET A 65 -4.03 -10.72 9.90
C MET A 65 -5.54 -10.68 10.21
N ARG A 66 -6.01 -9.64 10.88
CA ARG A 66 -7.45 -9.38 11.07
C ARG A 66 -8.13 -8.75 9.85
N PHE A 67 -7.35 -8.36 8.86
CA PHE A 67 -7.87 -7.91 7.57
C PHE A 67 -7.85 -9.09 6.60
N GLU A 68 -8.85 -9.21 5.74
CA GLU A 68 -8.87 -10.20 4.68
C GLU A 68 -7.83 -9.88 3.59
N ASP A 69 -7.78 -10.72 2.56
CA ASP A 69 -7.05 -10.41 1.35
C ASP A 69 -7.70 -9.23 0.59
N GLY A 70 -6.91 -8.58 -0.28
CA GLY A 70 -7.30 -7.40 -1.04
C GLY A 70 -7.26 -6.14 -0.18
N ILE A 71 -6.15 -5.42 -0.25
CA ILE A 71 -5.94 -4.10 0.35
C ILE A 71 -5.81 -3.08 -0.77
N ALA A 72 -6.49 -1.95 -0.67
CA ALA A 72 -6.35 -0.83 -1.59
C ALA A 72 -5.76 0.39 -0.87
N ILE A 73 -4.76 1.04 -1.47
CA ILE A 73 -4.13 2.25 -0.94
C ILE A 73 -4.18 3.33 -2.01
N VAL A 74 -4.89 4.42 -1.72
CA VAL A 74 -4.98 5.61 -2.58
C VAL A 74 -4.02 6.66 -2.05
N SER A 75 -3.15 7.20 -2.91
CA SER A 75 -2.24 8.29 -2.56
C SER A 75 -2.78 9.64 -3.03
N LEU A 76 -2.72 10.65 -2.16
CA LEU A 76 -3.21 12.00 -2.41
C LEU A 76 -2.14 13.04 -2.05
N GLU A 77 -2.32 14.26 -2.56
CA GLU A 77 -1.52 15.47 -2.28
C GLU A 77 -0.07 15.44 -2.82
N SER A 78 0.79 14.55 -2.33
CA SER A 78 2.21 14.48 -2.70
C SER A 78 2.66 13.05 -2.99
N SER A 79 3.67 12.92 -3.85
CA SER A 79 4.27 11.64 -4.17
C SER A 79 5.12 11.08 -3.03
N CYS A 80 5.31 9.77 -3.00
CA CYS A 80 6.35 9.09 -2.22
C CYS A 80 6.87 7.85 -2.95
N VAL A 81 7.92 7.23 -2.39
CA VAL A 81 8.37 5.89 -2.75
C VAL A 81 8.03 4.92 -1.62
N MET A 82 7.20 3.92 -1.93
CA MET A 82 6.94 2.78 -1.06
C MET A 82 7.91 1.66 -1.41
N HIS A 83 8.53 1.04 -0.41
CA HIS A 83 9.46 -0.06 -0.62
C HIS A 83 8.82 -1.36 -0.15
N PHE A 84 8.96 -2.41 -0.96
CA PHE A 84 8.50 -3.76 -0.64
C PHE A 84 9.71 -4.68 -0.40
N SER A 85 9.71 -5.43 0.69
CA SER A 85 10.70 -6.49 0.94
C SER A 85 10.02 -7.79 1.34
N ASN A 86 10.55 -8.91 0.85
CA ASN A 86 10.01 -10.22 1.20
C ASN A 86 10.40 -10.60 2.65
N VAL A 87 9.46 -11.18 3.41
CA VAL A 87 9.66 -11.53 4.83
C VAL A 87 10.80 -12.54 5.02
N GLU A 88 10.89 -13.57 4.18
CA GLU A 88 11.87 -14.66 4.33
C GLU A 88 13.32 -14.20 4.09
N HIS A 89 13.50 -13.18 3.25
CA HIS A 89 14.83 -12.65 2.93
C HIS A 89 15.43 -11.77 4.04
N GLU A 90 14.64 -11.35 5.04
CA GLU A 90 15.10 -10.51 6.16
C GLU A 90 15.45 -11.31 7.42
N GLU A 91 14.80 -12.46 7.68
CA GLU A 91 15.04 -13.28 8.89
C GLU A 91 16.47 -13.87 8.95
N GLY A 92 17.18 -13.93 7.83
CA GLY A 92 18.59 -14.34 7.77
C GLY A 92 19.61 -13.19 7.85
N ARG A 93 19.18 -11.95 8.13
CA ARG A 93 20.01 -10.72 7.97
C ARG A 93 20.04 -9.78 9.18
N GLU A 94 19.49 -10.19 10.32
CA GLU A 94 19.36 -9.33 11.52
C GLU A 94 20.69 -8.87 12.15
N ASP A 95 21.83 -9.46 11.77
CA ASP A 95 23.17 -9.16 12.34
C ASP A 95 24.11 -8.31 11.46
N ALA A 96 23.66 -7.81 10.30
CA ALA A 96 24.53 -7.02 9.42
C ALA A 96 24.17 -5.53 9.50
N GLU A 97 25.10 -4.71 10.01
CA GLU A 97 25.09 -3.25 9.87
C GLU A 97 24.74 -2.87 8.42
N GLU A 98 23.78 -1.95 8.27
CA GLU A 98 23.18 -1.54 7.00
C GLU A 98 24.23 -0.94 6.05
N ASP A 99 24.92 -1.78 5.31
CA ASP A 99 25.75 -1.38 4.19
C ASP A 99 24.81 -0.99 3.02
N GLU A 100 24.74 0.31 2.71
CA GLU A 100 23.79 0.92 1.76
C GLU A 100 23.83 0.28 0.35
N GLU A 101 24.93 -0.37 -0.02
CA GLU A 101 25.07 -1.08 -1.29
C GLU A 101 24.52 -2.52 -1.27
N ARG A 102 24.53 -3.22 -0.13
CA ARG A 102 24.08 -4.63 -0.03
C ARG A 102 22.58 -4.78 0.23
N GLY A 103 21.92 -3.76 0.80
CA GLY A 103 20.48 -3.75 1.04
C GLY A 103 19.59 -3.66 -0.22
N LYS A 104 20.17 -3.31 -1.38
CA LYS A 104 19.43 -3.14 -2.65
C LYS A 104 18.90 -4.43 -3.26
N VAL A 105 19.46 -5.59 -2.91
CA VAL A 105 19.12 -6.88 -3.55
C VAL A 105 17.76 -7.45 -3.08
N GLY A 106 17.08 -6.82 -2.11
CA GLY A 106 15.82 -7.33 -1.57
C GLY A 106 14.64 -6.35 -1.51
N LYS A 107 14.84 -5.07 -1.85
CA LYS A 107 13.78 -4.04 -1.80
C LYS A 107 13.33 -3.64 -3.20
N VAL A 108 12.02 -3.74 -3.45
CA VAL A 108 11.37 -3.29 -4.68
C VAL A 108 10.75 -1.92 -4.41
N PRO A 109 11.31 -0.83 -4.97
CA PRO A 109 10.74 0.50 -4.79
C PRO A 109 9.58 0.72 -5.78
N VAL A 110 8.52 1.36 -5.31
CA VAL A 110 7.33 1.71 -6.10
C VAL A 110 7.01 3.18 -5.90
N TYR A 111 6.99 3.94 -6.99
CA TYR A 111 6.62 5.34 -6.98
C TYR A 111 5.12 5.54 -6.94
N LEU A 112 4.65 6.30 -5.96
CA LEU A 112 3.24 6.55 -5.70
C LEU A 112 2.92 8.03 -5.90
N PRO A 113 2.55 8.47 -7.11
CA PRO A 113 2.11 9.85 -7.33
C PRO A 113 0.71 10.12 -6.76
N PRO A 114 0.31 11.40 -6.59
CA PRO A 114 -1.06 11.75 -6.25
C PRO A 114 -2.06 11.18 -7.27
N GLY A 115 -3.16 10.60 -6.79
CA GLY A 115 -4.16 9.91 -7.59
C GLY A 115 -3.85 8.44 -7.90
N SER A 116 -2.66 7.95 -7.54
CA SER A 116 -2.32 6.52 -7.72
C SER A 116 -3.09 5.60 -6.78
N LEU A 117 -3.29 4.36 -7.24
CA LEU A 117 -3.90 3.26 -6.51
C LEU A 117 -2.91 2.08 -6.46
N VAL A 118 -2.65 1.59 -5.25
CA VAL A 118 -1.92 0.33 -5.02
C VAL A 118 -2.90 -0.72 -4.55
N LEU A 119 -2.78 -1.93 -5.10
CA LEU A 119 -3.54 -3.10 -4.68
C LEU A 119 -2.57 -4.15 -4.16
N LEU A 120 -2.80 -4.64 -2.94
CA LEU A 120 -2.05 -5.76 -2.37
C LEU A 120 -2.99 -6.95 -2.25
N SER A 121 -2.65 -8.04 -2.93
CA SER A 121 -3.34 -9.32 -2.80
C SER A 121 -2.37 -10.50 -2.82
N GLY A 122 -2.79 -11.66 -2.29
CA GLY A 122 -1.96 -12.86 -2.23
C GLY A 122 -0.58 -12.57 -1.61
N ASP A 123 0.49 -13.03 -2.27
CA ASP A 123 1.86 -12.89 -1.76
C ASP A 123 2.22 -11.44 -1.41
N ALA A 124 1.81 -10.45 -2.23
CA ALA A 124 2.11 -9.04 -1.96
C ALA A 124 1.48 -8.53 -0.64
N ARG A 125 0.39 -9.17 -0.18
CA ARG A 125 -0.34 -8.83 1.05
C ARG A 125 0.09 -9.68 2.26
N TYR A 126 0.62 -10.88 2.04
CA TYR A 126 0.94 -11.82 3.13
C TYR A 126 2.45 -12.01 3.34
N SER A 127 3.23 -12.03 2.27
CA SER A 127 4.64 -12.45 2.27
C SER A 127 5.62 -11.28 2.05
N TRP A 128 5.10 -10.07 1.84
CA TRP A 128 5.89 -8.87 1.60
C TRP A 128 5.56 -7.77 2.61
N LYS A 129 6.60 -7.28 3.29
CA LYS A 129 6.54 -6.07 4.08
C LYS A 129 6.51 -4.88 3.14
N HIS A 130 5.83 -3.81 3.55
CA HIS A 130 5.87 -2.53 2.86
C HIS A 130 6.20 -1.40 3.83
N GLU A 131 6.92 -0.40 3.35
CA GLU A 131 7.34 0.76 4.13
C GLU A 131 7.39 2.04 3.31
N ILE A 132 7.33 3.18 4.00
CA ILE A 132 7.68 4.49 3.46
C ILE A 132 8.80 5.01 4.35
N ASN A 133 9.91 5.43 3.74
CA ASN A 133 11.12 5.84 4.47
C ASN A 133 10.80 6.91 5.54
N ARG A 134 11.19 6.63 6.79
CA ARG A 134 11.00 7.48 7.98
C ARG A 134 12.21 8.37 8.29
N ARG A 135 13.29 8.23 7.51
CA ARG A 135 14.53 8.96 7.78
C ARG A 135 14.36 10.42 7.36
N PRO A 136 14.86 11.37 8.16
CA PRO A 136 15.02 12.74 7.71
C PRO A 136 15.84 12.78 6.42
N GLY A 137 15.44 13.62 5.47
CA GLY A 137 16.12 13.75 4.17
C GLY A 137 15.16 13.55 3.00
N PHE A 138 15.74 13.40 1.83
CA PHE A 138 15.00 13.35 0.57
C PHE A 138 14.74 11.91 0.12
N GLN A 139 13.57 11.69 -0.48
CA GLN A 139 13.29 10.48 -1.25
C GLN A 139 13.74 10.67 -2.69
N PHE A 140 14.26 9.61 -3.30
CA PHE A 140 14.69 9.61 -4.69
C PHE A 140 13.90 8.58 -5.49
N TRP A 141 13.51 8.94 -6.71
CA TRP A 141 12.96 8.02 -7.69
C TRP A 141 13.73 8.17 -9.00
N GLU A 142 14.28 7.06 -9.52
CA GLU A 142 15.08 7.05 -10.76
C GLU A 142 16.19 8.13 -10.77
N GLY A 143 16.87 8.30 -9.64
CA GLY A 143 17.95 9.29 -9.48
C GLY A 143 17.49 10.74 -9.35
N LYS A 144 16.18 11.01 -9.34
CA LYS A 144 15.62 12.35 -9.12
C LYS A 144 15.09 12.49 -7.71
N GLU A 145 15.47 13.57 -7.07
CA GLU A 145 14.93 13.97 -5.78
C GLU A 145 13.43 14.27 -5.90
N LEU A 146 12.63 13.71 -5.00
CA LEU A 146 11.21 14.00 -4.90
C LEU A 146 11.02 15.26 -4.05
N ASN A 147 10.27 16.23 -4.59
CA ASN A 147 9.80 17.38 -3.82
C ASN A 147 8.71 16.93 -2.84
N GLN A 148 9.13 16.44 -1.67
CA GLN A 148 8.23 15.95 -0.64
C GLN A 148 7.43 17.10 -0.02
N LYS A 149 6.11 16.99 -0.10
CA LYS A 149 5.15 17.83 0.61
C LYS A 149 4.29 16.96 1.51
N GLN A 150 3.32 17.56 2.19
CA GLN A 150 2.30 16.79 2.88
C GLN A 150 1.66 15.78 1.91
N ARG A 151 1.59 14.52 2.35
CA ARG A 151 0.95 13.42 1.64
C ARG A 151 -0.16 12.86 2.51
N THR A 152 -1.32 12.62 1.91
CA THR A 152 -2.40 11.86 2.54
C THR A 152 -2.56 10.52 1.83
N SER A 153 -2.68 9.43 2.56
CA SER A 153 -3.10 8.14 1.99
C SER A 153 -4.37 7.63 2.62
N ILE A 154 -5.25 7.05 1.80
CA ILE A 154 -6.44 6.35 2.25
C ILE A 154 -6.22 4.86 1.99
N THR A 155 -6.13 4.07 3.06
CA THR A 155 -6.04 2.62 2.99
C THR A 155 -7.41 2.01 3.30
N LEU A 156 -7.91 1.20 2.37
CA LEU A 156 -9.19 0.50 2.42
C LEU A 156 -8.96 -0.99 2.58
N ARG A 157 -9.65 -1.60 3.55
CA ARG A 157 -9.49 -3.00 3.95
C ARG A 157 -10.84 -3.61 4.31
N LYS A 158 -10.88 -4.94 4.38
CA LYS A 158 -12.02 -5.72 4.84
C LYS A 158 -11.63 -6.46 6.11
N LEU A 159 -12.42 -6.37 7.17
CA LEU A 159 -12.24 -7.19 8.37
C LEU A 159 -12.60 -8.65 8.09
N CYS A 160 -11.79 -9.56 8.63
CA CYS A 160 -12.15 -10.98 8.71
C CYS A 160 -13.47 -11.14 9.49
N PRO A 161 -14.28 -12.15 9.16
CA PRO A 161 -15.46 -12.50 9.96
C PRO A 161 -15.06 -12.74 11.43
N VAL A 162 -15.92 -12.30 12.35
CA VAL A 162 -15.79 -12.64 13.76
C VAL A 162 -16.63 -13.90 13.99
N ASP A 163 -15.98 -15.00 14.33
CA ASP A 163 -16.65 -16.21 14.82
C ASP A 163 -17.31 -15.97 16.19
#